data_AF-A0AAV0D0D9-F1
#
_entry.id   AF-A0AAV0D0D9-F1
#
_cell.length_a   1.000
_cell.length_b   1.000
_cell.length_c   1.000
_cell.angle_alpha   90.00
_cell.angle_beta   90.00
_cell.angle_gamma   90.00
#
_symmetry.space_group_name_H-M   'P 1'
#
loop_
_entity.id
_entity.type
_entity.pdbx_description
1 polymer ?
#
loop_
_entity_poly.entity_id
_entity_poly.type
_entity_poly.pdbx_seq_one_letter_code
_entity_poly.pdbx_strand_id
1 'polypeptide(L)'
;MKEPPLLLTQLIEGADERSKHFLENIRSYNSMFSFTSMGGRVEGNVNRGRSPPIFKLHGQNYHLIGSLLPPPGARPKFAQLYIYDTENEVQNRFSSVSDSRDKRKLHE
;
A
#
# COMPACT_ATOMS: atom_id res chain seq x y z
N MET A 1 23.51 14.30 -5.23
CA MET A 1 22.44 13.28 -5.24
C MET A 1 22.72 12.34 -6.39
N LYS A 2 22.48 11.03 -6.24
CA LYS A 2 22.52 10.12 -7.40
C LYS A 2 21.23 10.31 -8.20
N GLU A 3 21.33 10.28 -9.53
CA GLU A 3 20.16 10.28 -10.37
C GLU A 3 19.32 9.01 -10.17
N PRO A 4 17.99 9.11 -10.24
CA PRO A 4 17.13 7.95 -10.18
C PRO A 4 17.36 7.04 -11.40
N PRO A 5 17.14 5.72 -11.25
CA PRO A 5 17.15 4.79 -12.38
C PRO A 5 16.23 5.24 -13.52
N LEU A 6 16.68 5.11 -14.77
CA LEU A 6 15.96 5.55 -15.98
C LEU A 6 14.50 5.09 -16.03
N LEU A 7 14.25 3.85 -15.60
CA LEU A 7 12.89 3.30 -15.54
C LEU A 7 11.95 4.14 -14.67
N LEU A 8 12.41 4.60 -13.50
CA LEU A 8 11.58 5.40 -12.60
C LEU A 8 11.29 6.77 -13.19
N THR A 9 12.29 7.40 -13.82
CA THR A 9 12.10 8.68 -14.53
C THR A 9 11.07 8.53 -15.65
N GLN A 10 11.16 7.46 -16.45
CA GLN A 10 10.19 7.17 -17.50
C GLN A 10 8.77 6.90 -16.98
N LEU A 11 8.64 6.26 -15.81
CA LEU A 11 7.33 5.99 -15.19
C LEU A 11 6.71 7.22 -14.53
N ILE A 12 7.51 8.19 -14.09
CA ILE A 12 7.04 9.40 -13.40
C ILE A 12 6.76 10.53 -14.40
N GLU A 13 7.61 10.67 -15.42
CA GLU A 13 7.58 11.78 -16.37
C GLU A 13 7.04 11.38 -17.76
N GLY A 14 6.88 10.08 -18.02
CA GLY A 14 6.37 9.58 -19.29
C GLY A 14 4.90 9.92 -19.54
N ALA A 15 4.49 9.89 -20.81
CA ALA A 15 3.09 10.11 -21.23
C ALA A 15 2.45 8.86 -21.87
N ASP A 16 3.16 7.73 -21.87
CA ASP A 16 2.66 6.47 -22.40
C ASP A 16 1.65 5.81 -21.45
N GLU A 17 0.94 4.79 -21.94
CA GLU A 17 -0.08 4.08 -21.15
C GLU A 17 0.52 3.43 -19.89
N ARG A 18 1.80 3.05 -19.95
CA ARG A 18 2.51 2.48 -18.80
C ARG A 18 2.73 3.51 -17.70
N SER A 19 3.17 4.72 -18.04
CA SER A 19 3.32 5.84 -17.10
C SER A 19 1.98 6.24 -16.49
N LYS A 20 0.92 6.39 -17.32
CA LYS A 20 -0.42 6.71 -16.82
C LYS A 20 -0.91 5.67 -15.81
N HIS A 21 -0.84 4.38 -16.17
CA HIS A 21 -1.22 3.30 -15.26
C HIS A 21 -0.41 3.33 -13.95
N PHE A 22 0.90 3.58 -14.04
CA PHE A 22 1.77 3.69 -12.86
C PHE A 22 1.33 4.85 -11.96
N LEU A 23 1.15 6.05 -12.50
CA LEU A 23 0.76 7.24 -11.74
C LEU A 23 -0.63 7.09 -11.10
N GLU A 24 -1.60 6.51 -11.82
CA GLU A 24 -2.93 6.22 -11.30
C GLU A 24 -2.89 5.25 -10.11
N ASN A 25 -1.94 4.30 -10.13
CA ASN A 25 -1.82 3.24 -9.13
C ASN A 25 -0.60 3.39 -8.20
N ILE A 26 0.08 4.55 -8.20
CA ILE A 26 1.38 4.74 -7.52
C ILE A 26 1.29 4.47 -6.01
N ARG A 27 0.13 4.80 -5.40
CA ARG A 27 -0.12 4.49 -3.99
C ARG A 27 -0.15 2.99 -3.74
N SER A 28 -0.83 2.22 -4.58
CA SER A 28 -0.88 0.76 -4.47
C SER A 28 0.51 0.16 -4.62
N TYR A 29 1.29 0.61 -5.61
CA TYR A 29 2.67 0.16 -5.78
C TYR A 29 3.54 0.48 -4.55
N ASN A 30 3.50 1.71 -4.04
CA ASN A 30 4.26 2.08 -2.83
C ASN A 30 3.79 1.30 -1.59
N SER A 31 2.49 1.06 -1.46
CA SER A 31 1.93 0.27 -0.37
C SER A 31 2.33 -1.21 -0.44
N MET A 32 2.58 -1.78 -1.62
CA MET A 32 3.11 -3.16 -1.72
C MET A 32 4.42 -3.30 -0.94
N PHE A 33 5.28 -2.28 -0.95
CA PHE A 33 6.59 -2.28 -0.28
C PHE A 33 6.53 -1.79 1.17
N SER A 34 5.34 -1.55 1.73
CA SER A 34 5.21 -1.10 3.11
C SER A 34 5.24 -2.30 4.06
N PHE A 35 6.27 -2.34 4.91
CA PHE A 35 6.46 -3.40 5.92
C PHE A 35 5.58 -3.23 7.16
N THR A 36 5.13 -2.01 7.44
CA THR A 36 4.31 -1.69 8.61
C THR A 36 3.01 -1.04 8.17
N SER A 37 1.88 -1.43 8.78
CA SER A 37 0.67 -0.61 8.69
C SER A 37 0.69 0.45 9.79
N MET A 38 -0.04 1.54 9.56
CA MET A 38 -0.25 2.59 10.55
C MET A 38 -1.59 2.35 11.22
N GLY A 39 -1.57 2.12 12.53
CA GLY A 39 -2.77 2.05 13.36
C GLY A 39 -3.08 3.40 13.99
N GLY A 40 -4.35 3.80 13.98
CA GLY A 40 -4.82 5.01 14.64
C GLY A 40 -6.28 5.32 14.35
N ARG A 41 -6.85 6.27 15.09
CA ARG A 41 -8.25 6.67 14.92
C ARG A 41 -8.36 7.75 13.85
N VAL A 42 -8.88 7.39 12.68
CA VAL A 42 -9.19 8.33 11.60
C VAL A 42 -10.49 9.07 11.91
N GLU A 43 -10.48 10.40 11.89
CA GLU A 43 -11.71 11.19 11.99
C GLU A 43 -12.40 11.32 10.62
N GLY A 44 -13.51 10.60 10.42
CA GLY A 44 -14.25 10.60 9.15
C GLY A 44 -15.08 11.87 8.87
N ASN A 45 -15.32 12.72 9.87
CA ASN A 45 -16.25 13.86 9.75
C ASN A 45 -15.55 15.19 9.41
N VAL A 46 -14.27 15.18 9.08
CA VAL A 46 -13.45 16.39 8.98
C VAL A 46 -13.63 17.11 7.63
N ASN A 47 -13.98 16.37 6.58
CA ASN A 47 -14.07 16.89 5.21
C ASN A 47 -15.49 17.32 4.80
N ARG A 48 -16.27 17.86 5.73
CA ARG A 48 -17.66 18.31 5.47
C ARG A 48 -17.77 19.74 4.89
N GLY A 49 -16.67 20.47 4.81
CA GLY A 49 -16.62 21.85 4.29
C GLY A 49 -16.19 21.96 2.83
N ARG A 50 -16.06 23.19 2.33
CA ARG A 50 -15.49 23.50 1.00
C ARG A 50 -13.96 23.55 0.95
N SER A 51 -13.31 23.31 2.09
CA SER A 51 -11.84 23.31 2.18
C SER A 51 -11.25 22.08 1.47
N PRO A 52 -9.98 22.15 1.03
CA PRO A 52 -9.27 20.97 0.55
C PRO A 52 -9.37 19.82 1.57
N PRO A 53 -9.52 18.57 1.09
CA PRO A 53 -9.68 17.42 1.97
C PRO A 53 -8.43 17.24 2.84
N ILE A 54 -8.64 17.05 4.13
CA ILE A 54 -7.61 16.74 5.11
C ILE A 54 -7.80 15.33 5.66
N PHE A 55 -6.68 14.63 5.85
CA PHE A 55 -6.65 13.36 6.56
C PHE A 55 -6.23 13.64 8.00
N LYS A 56 -7.16 13.43 8.95
CA LYS A 56 -6.92 13.74 10.36
C LYS A 56 -6.90 12.46 11.18
N LEU A 57 -5.76 12.25 11.83
CA LEU A 57 -5.55 11.14 12.75
C LEU A 57 -5.47 11.67 14.18
N HIS A 58 -6.10 11.00 15.12
CA HIS A 58 -6.07 11.36 16.54
C HIS A 58 -5.59 10.22 17.43
N GLY A 59 -5.05 10.61 18.59
CA GLY A 59 -4.54 9.70 19.61
C GLY A 59 -3.11 9.25 19.35
N GLN A 60 -2.74 8.13 19.95
CA GLN A 60 -1.43 7.52 19.77
C GLN A 60 -1.38 6.80 18.42
N ASN A 61 -0.34 7.11 17.64
CA ASN A 61 -0.01 6.42 16.40
C ASN A 61 0.87 5.22 16.76
N TYR A 62 0.54 4.06 16.20
CA TYR A 62 1.33 2.85 16.37
C TYR A 62 1.74 2.30 15.01
N HIS A 63 2.99 1.85 14.91
CA HIS A 63 3.42 0.99 13.82
C HIS A 63 3.01 -0.44 14.18
N LEU A 64 2.09 -1.01 13.41
CA LEU A 64 1.68 -2.40 13.60
C LEU A 64 2.55 -3.28 12.70
N ILE A 65 3.40 -4.08 13.33
CA ILE A 65 4.09 -5.20 12.70
C ILE A 65 3.26 -6.44 13.02
N GLY A 66 2.56 -6.95 12.00
CA GLY A 66 1.85 -8.22 12.11
C GLY A 66 2.79 -9.41 12.27
N SER A 67 2.23 -10.60 12.50
CA SER A 67 3.00 -11.85 12.49
C SER A 67 3.86 -11.99 11.23
N LEU A 68 5.07 -12.52 11.36
CA LEU A 68 5.95 -12.78 10.22
C LEU A 68 5.42 -13.90 9.32
N LEU A 69 4.64 -14.82 9.88
CA LEU A 69 4.01 -15.91 9.14
C LEU A 69 2.48 -15.68 9.05
N PRO A 70 1.86 -15.98 7.91
CA PRO A 70 0.41 -15.97 7.80
C PRO A 70 -0.19 -17.05 8.71
N PRO A 71 -1.36 -16.78 9.33
CA PRO A 71 -2.13 -17.82 9.99
C PRO A 71 -2.43 -19.00 9.05
N PRO A 72 -2.66 -20.22 9.58
CA PRO A 72 -3.02 -21.37 8.76
C PRO A 72 -4.22 -21.06 7.84
N GLY A 73 -4.04 -21.28 6.53
CA GLY A 73 -5.06 -21.03 5.51
C GLY A 73 -5.28 -19.57 5.10
N ALA A 74 -4.57 -18.61 5.71
CA ALA A 74 -4.62 -17.21 5.32
C ALA A 74 -3.61 -16.88 4.21
N ARG A 75 -3.95 -15.93 3.33
CA ARG A 75 -3.01 -15.38 2.34
C ARG A 75 -2.01 -14.43 3.02
N PRO A 76 -0.72 -14.43 2.61
CA PRO A 76 0.27 -13.50 3.14
C PRO A 76 -0.08 -12.04 2.81
N LYS A 77 0.21 -11.13 3.73
CA LYS A 77 -0.03 -9.68 3.59
C LYS A 77 1.13 -8.85 4.14
N PHE A 78 1.28 -7.61 3.65
CA PHE A 78 2.29 -6.66 4.13
C PHE A 78 3.72 -7.26 4.08
N ALA A 79 4.48 -7.17 5.17
CA ALA A 79 5.81 -7.76 5.30
C ALA A 79 5.87 -9.26 4.95
N GLN A 80 4.79 -10.02 5.19
CA GLN A 80 4.74 -11.46 4.90
C GLN A 80 4.93 -11.75 3.40
N LEU A 81 4.57 -10.81 2.52
CA LEU A 81 4.74 -10.96 1.07
C LEU A 81 6.21 -11.15 0.67
N TYR A 82 7.16 -10.72 1.52
CA TYR A 82 8.60 -10.71 1.25
C TYR A 82 9.38 -11.83 1.97
N ILE A 83 8.78 -12.47 2.98
CA ILE A 83 9.51 -13.39 3.87
C ILE A 83 8.91 -14.79 3.94
N TYR A 84 7.62 -14.95 3.63
CA TYR A 84 6.92 -16.22 3.81
C TYR A 84 7.29 -17.26 2.73
N ASP A 85 7.23 -16.84 1.47
CA ASP A 85 7.50 -17.69 0.31
C ASP A 85 8.18 -16.80 -0.74
N THR A 86 9.51 -16.80 -0.68
CA THR A 86 10.37 -15.96 -1.52
C THR A 86 10.36 -16.41 -2.98
N GLU A 87 10.10 -17.69 -3.25
CA GLU A 87 9.98 -18.22 -4.61
C GLU A 87 8.75 -17.65 -5.32
N ASN A 88 7.64 -17.47 -4.58
CA ASN A 88 6.38 -16.93 -5.13
C ASN A 88 6.09 -15.47 -4.73
N GLU A 89 7.06 -14.74 -4.17
CA GLU A 89 6.90 -13.35 -3.68
C GLU A 89 6.22 -12.43 -4.72
N VAL A 90 6.62 -12.53 -5.99
CA VAL A 90 6.08 -11.67 -7.07
C VAL A 90 4.60 -11.95 -7.30
N GLN A 91 4.20 -13.22 -7.37
CA GLN A 91 2.79 -13.59 -7.54
C GLN A 91 1.97 -13.23 -6.31
N ASN A 92 2.53 -13.46 -5.11
CA ASN A 92 1.89 -13.10 -3.84
C ASN A 92 1.59 -11.59 -3.80
N ARG A 93 2.54 -10.74 -4.20
CA ARG A 93 2.34 -9.28 -4.28
C ARG A 93 1.30 -8.87 -5.32
N PHE A 94 1.28 -9.51 -6.49
CA PHE A 94 0.31 -9.19 -7.53
C PHE A 94 -1.12 -9.54 -7.09
N SER A 95 -1.28 -10.73 -6.50
CA SER A 95 -2.59 -11.21 -6.02
C SER A 95 -3.17 -10.31 -4.92
N SER A 96 -2.35 -9.81 -3.99
CA SER A 96 -2.81 -9.01 -2.85
C SER A 96 -3.38 -7.64 -3.24
N VAL A 97 -2.95 -7.07 -4.38
CA VAL A 97 -3.44 -5.77 -4.86
C VAL A 97 -4.64 -5.90 -5.79
N SER A 98 -4.72 -7.00 -6.55
CA SER A 98 -5.87 -7.30 -7.41
C SER A 98 -7.16 -7.62 -6.63
N ASP A 99 -7.05 -8.01 -5.35
CA ASP A 99 -8.17 -8.34 -4.45
C ASP A 99 -8.88 -7.11 -3.85
N SER A 100 -8.54 -5.91 -4.33
CA SER A 100 -9.08 -4.60 -3.90
C SER A 100 -10.59 -4.39 -4.14
N ARG A 101 -11.32 -5.44 -4.54
CA ARG A 101 -12.79 -5.50 -4.52
C ARG A 101 -13.37 -5.73 -3.11
N ASP A 102 -12.58 -6.16 -2.13
CA ASP A 102 -13.05 -6.35 -0.74
C ASP A 102 -12.46 -5.32 0.23
N LYS A 103 -12.74 -4.03 -0.02
CA LYS A 103 -12.33 -2.88 0.82
C LYS A 103 -12.90 -2.86 2.25
N ARG A 104 -13.65 -3.88 2.67
CA ARG A 104 -14.42 -3.89 3.93
C ARG A 104 -13.72 -4.54 5.12
N LYS A 105 -12.52 -5.12 4.95
CA LYS A 105 -11.85 -5.90 6.01
C LYS A 105 -10.50 -5.36 6.46
N LEU A 106 -10.18 -4.09 6.19
CA LEU A 106 -8.94 -3.45 6.68
C LEU A 106 -9.15 -2.58 7.93
N HIS A 107 -10.17 -2.91 8.72
CA HIS A 107 -10.42 -2.34 10.04
C HIS A 107 -10.39 -3.47 11.06
N GLU A 108 -9.19 -3.95 11.38
CA GLU A 108 -8.88 -4.69 12.61
C GLU A 108 -7.35 -4.68 12.81
#